data_AF-A0A956B892-F1
#
_entry.id   AF-A0A956B892-F1
#
_cell.length_a   1.000
_cell.length_b   1.000
_cell.length_c   1.000
_cell.angle_alpha   90.00
_cell.angle_beta   90.00
_cell.angle_gamma   90.00
#
_symmetry.space_group_name_H-M   'P 1'
#
loop_
_entity.id
_entity.type
_entity.pdbx_description
1 polymer ?
#
loop_
_entity_poly.entity_id
_entity_poly.type
_entity_poly.pdbx_seq_one_letter_code
_entity_poly.pdbx_strand_id
1 'polypeptide(L)' 'MARELHVERLGRIRYADAMALMEARVQARMAGEAPDTLFLLEHEHVLTLGRRADKANIVASPELCPPPSIMTSLVGAR' A
#
# COMPACT_ATOMS: atom_id res chain seq x y z
N MET A 1 17.62 -12.36 -19.97
CA MET A 1 18.40 -11.16 -19.59
C MET A 1 17.89 -10.70 -18.24
N ALA A 2 18.78 -10.30 -17.33
CA ALA A 2 18.39 -9.75 -16.03
C ALA A 2 17.91 -8.30 -16.21
N ARG A 3 16.80 -7.92 -15.56
CA ARG A 3 16.34 -6.53 -15.45
C ARG A 3 16.86 -5.95 -14.14
N GLU A 4 17.25 -4.68 -14.16
CA GLU A 4 17.64 -3.94 -12.97
C GLU A 4 16.43 -3.76 -12.03
N LEU A 5 16.64 -4.00 -10.74
CA LEU A 5 15.64 -3.84 -9.69
C LEU A 5 16.22 -2.95 -8.59
N HIS A 6 15.62 -1.79 -8.38
CA HIS A 6 15.96 -0.89 -7.28
C HIS A 6 15.21 -1.34 -6.02
N VAL A 7 15.92 -1.44 -4.89
CA VAL A 7 15.32 -1.77 -3.59
C VAL A 7 15.47 -0.59 -2.64
N GLU A 8 14.35 -0.06 -2.13
CA GLU A 8 14.35 1.02 -1.14
C GLU A 8 13.78 0.52 0.19
N ARG A 9 14.48 0.79 1.29
CA ARG A 9 14.06 0.43 2.65
C ARG A 9 13.54 1.69 3.36
N LEU A 10 12.23 1.79 3.52
CA LEU A 10 11.57 3.02 3.99
C LEU A 10 11.29 3.02 5.50
N GLY A 11 11.54 1.91 6.18
CA GLY A 11 11.24 1.76 7.61
C GLY A 11 9.72 1.79 7.85
N ARG A 12 9.30 2.39 8.96
CA ARG A 12 7.88 2.50 9.34
C ARG A 12 7.26 3.76 8.74
N ILE A 13 6.18 3.60 7.98
CA ILE A 13 5.50 4.70 7.28
C ILE A 13 3.98 4.49 7.31
N ARG A 14 3.18 5.56 7.31
CA ARG A 14 1.72 5.43 7.22
C ARG A 14 1.34 4.83 5.87
N TYR A 15 0.30 4.00 5.84
CA TYR A 15 -0.16 3.35 4.63
C TYR A 15 -0.51 4.34 3.50
N ALA A 16 -1.16 5.46 3.82
CA ALA A 16 -1.53 6.47 2.83
C ALA A 16 -0.31 7.10 2.15
N ASP A 17 0.76 7.37 2.90
CA ASP A 17 1.99 7.94 2.35
C ASP A 17 2.69 6.91 1.44
N ALA A 18 2.73 5.64 1.84
CA ALA A 18 3.25 4.57 1.00
C ALA A 18 2.42 4.36 -0.28
N MET A 19 1.09 4.50 -0.22
CA MET A 19 0.24 4.45 -1.40
C MET A 19 0.57 5.57 -2.39
N ALA A 20 0.74 6.80 -1.91
CA ALA A 20 1.14 7.93 -2.74
C ALA A 20 2.53 7.70 -3.39
N LEU A 21 3.49 7.14 -2.64
CA LEU A 21 4.81 6.77 -3.17
C LEU A 21 4.69 5.71 -4.28
N MET A 22 3.86 4.68 -4.06
CA MET A 22 3.61 3.65 -5.07
C MET A 22 2.95 4.22 -6.33
N GLU A 23 1.94 5.08 -6.20
CA GLU A 23 1.28 5.72 -7.34
C GLU A 23 2.26 6.57 -8.15
N ALA A 24 3.05 7.41 -7.50
CA ALA A 24 4.08 8.22 -8.14
C ALA A 24 5.12 7.34 -8.86
N ARG A 25 5.59 6.26 -8.20
CA ARG A 25 6.58 5.35 -8.79
C ARG A 25 6.02 4.58 -9.99
N VAL A 26 4.74 4.20 -9.96
CA VAL A 26 4.06 3.60 -11.11
C VAL A 26 4.04 4.57 -12.29
N GLN A 27 3.71 5.85 -12.08
CA GLN A 27 3.72 6.84 -13.16
C GLN A 27 5.12 7.01 -13.76
N ALA A 28 6.14 7.20 -12.93
CA ALA A 28 7.53 7.36 -13.39
C ALA A 28 8.03 6.13 -14.17
N ARG A 29 7.70 4.92 -13.70
CA ARG A 29 8.05 3.67 -14.41
C ARG A 29 7.33 3.54 -15.74
N MET A 30 6.06 3.89 -15.82
CA MET A 30 5.30 3.89 -17.08
C MET A 30 5.84 4.90 -18.09
N ALA A 31 6.37 6.03 -17.62
CA ALA A 31 7.04 7.04 -18.44
C ALA A 31 8.49 6.65 -18.85
N GLY A 32 9.04 5.56 -18.31
CA GLY A 32 10.42 5.15 -18.53
C GLY A 32 11.45 5.99 -17.74
N GLU A 33 11.00 6.76 -16.76
CA GLU A 33 11.81 7.67 -15.93
C GLU A 33 12.36 6.98 -14.67
N ALA A 34 11.87 5.78 -14.34
CA ALA A 34 12.31 5.01 -13.19
C ALA A 34 12.42 3.51 -13.52
N PRO A 35 13.41 2.79 -12.93
CA PRO A 35 13.50 1.35 -13.04
C PRO A 35 12.41 0.65 -12.21
N ASP A 36 12.32 -0.67 -12.38
CA ASP A 36 11.54 -1.53 -11.49
C ASP A 36 11.99 -1.29 -10.04
N THR A 37 11.05 -1.06 -9.12
CA THR A 37 11.36 -0.72 -7.73
C THR A 37 10.60 -1.62 -6.77
N LEU A 38 11.28 -2.11 -5.73
CA LEU A 38 10.73 -2.82 -4.58
C LEU A 38 10.88 -1.97 -3.33
N PHE A 39 9.75 -1.59 -2.72
CA PHE A 39 9.71 -0.93 -1.42
C PHE A 39 9.62 -1.96 -0.30
N LEU A 40 10.51 -1.86 0.70
CA LEU A 40 10.49 -2.65 1.92
C LEU A 40 10.21 -1.72 3.10
N LEU A 41 9.12 -1.98 3.81
CA LEU A 41 8.60 -1.07 4.83
C LEU A 41 7.71 -1.80 5.84
N GLU A 42 7.36 -1.07 6.90
CA GLU A 42 6.36 -1.45 7.90
C GLU A 42 5.29 -0.36 7.99
N HIS A 43 4.09 -0.72 8.43
CA HIS A 43 3.01 0.23 8.69
C HIS A 43 2.65 0.29 10.18
N GLU A 44 2.10 1.44 10.58
CA GLU A 44 1.22 1.48 11.74
C GLU A 44 0.02 0.53 11.56
N HIS A 45 -0.68 0.21 12.65
CA HIS A 45 -1.81 -0.71 12.60
C HIS A 45 -2.85 -0.27 11.56
N VAL A 46 -3.08 -1.11 10.54
CA VAL A 46 -3.96 -0.81 9.41
C VAL A 46 -4.63 -2.07 8.89
N LEU A 47 -5.94 -1.98 8.64
CA LEU A 47 -6.69 -2.94 7.84
C LEU A 47 -6.92 -2.36 6.44
N THR A 48 -6.64 -3.17 5.42
CA THR A 48 -6.85 -2.80 4.02
C THR A 48 -7.91 -3.69 3.38
N LEU A 49 -8.87 -3.09 2.68
CA LEU A 49 -9.91 -3.82 1.99
C LEU A 49 -9.61 -3.87 0.48
N GLY A 50 -9.29 -5.06 -0.03
CA GLY A 50 -9.08 -5.27 -1.45
C GLY A 50 -10.37 -5.22 -2.26
N ARG A 51 -10.27 -5.28 -3.60
CA ARG A 51 -11.39 -5.17 -4.55
C ARG A 51 -12.60 -6.08 -4.24
N ARG A 52 -12.37 -7.26 -3.66
CA ARG A 52 -13.40 -8.26 -3.34
C ARG A 52 -13.63 -8.41 -1.83
N ALA A 53 -13.15 -7.46 -1.03
CA ALA A 53 -13.31 -7.52 0.41
C ALA A 53 -14.74 -7.14 0.82
N ASP A 54 -15.34 -7.98 1.65
CA ASP A 54 -16.58 -7.67 2.35
C ASP A 54 -16.25 -7.04 3.71
N LYS A 55 -17.07 -6.07 4.15
CA LYS A 55 -16.98 -5.51 5.50
C LYS A 55 -17.21 -6.58 6.58
N ALA A 56 -17.97 -7.64 6.26
CA ALA A 56 -18.14 -8.80 7.13
C ALA A 56 -16.83 -9.52 7.47
N ASN A 57 -15.75 -9.31 6.70
CA ASN A 57 -14.42 -9.83 7.03
C ASN A 57 -13.79 -9.13 8.25
N ILE A 58 -14.31 -7.98 8.69
CA ILE A 58 -13.87 -7.29 9.89
C ILE A 58 -14.64 -7.88 11.08
N VAL A 59 -14.01 -8.82 11.78
CA VAL A 59 -14.58 -9.49 12.97
C VAL A 59 -14.29 -8.75 14.28
N ALA A 60 -13.38 -7.78 14.25
CA ALA A 60 -13.06 -6.96 15.41
C ALA A 60 -14.21 -6.00 15.71
N SER A 61 -14.49 -5.78 16.99
CA SER A 61 -15.46 -4.75 17.37
C SER A 61 -14.90 -3.35 17.04
N PRO A 62 -15.77 -2.35 16.83
CA PRO A 62 -15.34 -0.98 16.56
C PRO A 62 -14.46 -0.38 17.67
N GLU A 63 -14.57 -0.83 18.92
CA GLU A 63 -13.70 -0.36 20.01
C GLU A 63 -12.26 -0.90 19.88
N LEU A 64 -12.10 -2.12 19.35
CA LEU A 64 -10.81 -2.77 19.10
C LEU A 64 -10.18 -2.35 17.76
N CYS A 65 -10.99 -1.88 16.82
CA CYS A 65 -10.54 -1.36 15.53
C CYS A 65 -11.20 0.01 15.24
N PRO A 66 -10.84 1.06 16.00
CA PRO A 66 -11.41 2.37 15.79
C PRO A 66 -10.89 2.96 14.47
N PRO A 67 -11.70 3.70 13.71
CA PRO A 67 -11.17 4.52 12.61
C PRO A 67 -10.12 5.50 13.18
N PRO A 68 -8.96 5.74 12.52
CA PRO A 68 -8.59 5.53 11.12
C PRO A 68 -7.89 4.19 10.81
N SER A 69 -7.86 3.24 11.76
CA SER A 69 -7.20 1.93 11.60
C SER A 69 -7.78 1.10 10.44
N ILE A 70 -8.99 1.44 9.98
CA ILE A 70 -9.64 0.86 8.81
C ILE A 70 -9.41 1.79 7.62
N MET A 71 -8.47 1.44 6.74
CA MET A 71 -8.28 2.12 5.46
C MET A 71 -9.16 1.44 4.41
N THR A 72 -10.33 2.02 4.13
CA THR A 72 -11.29 1.53 3.12
C THR A 72 -10.90 1.91 1.69
N SER A 73 -9.62 2.09 1.39
CA SER A 73 -9.17 2.29 0.01
C SER A 73 -9.19 0.94 -0.70
N LEU A 74 -9.96 0.80 -1.77
CA LEU A 74 -9.95 -0.38 -2.61
C LEU A 74 -8.52 -0.57 -3.17
N VAL A 75 -7.78 -1.52 -2.61
CA VAL A 75 -6.43 -1.82 -3.07
C VAL A 75 -6.53 -2.43 -4.47
N GLY A 76 -5.98 -1.71 -5.46
CA GLY A 76 -5.95 -2.15 -6.84
C GLY A 76 -7.30 -2.11 -7.54
N ALA A 77 -8.12 -1.07 -7.42
CA ALA A 77 -9.35 -0.89 -8.21
C ALA A 77 -9.13 -0.33 -9.64
N ARG A 78 -7.97 -0.60 -10.25
CA ARG A 78 -7.77 -0.35 -11.69
C ARG A 78 -8.22 -1.55 -12.51
#